data_AF-Q6FW66-F1
#
_entry.id   AF-Q6FW66-F1
#
_cell.length_a   1.000
_cell.length_b   1.000
_cell.length_c   1.000
_cell.angle_alpha   90.00
_cell.angle_beta   90.00
_cell.angle_gamma   90.00
#
_symmetry.space_group_name_H-M   'P 1'
#
loop_
_entity.id
_entity.type
_entity.pdbx_description
1 polymer ?
#
loop_
_entity_poly.entity_id
_entity_poly.type
_entity_poly.pdbx_seq_one_letter_code
_entity_poly.pdbx_strand_id
1 'polypeptide(L)'
;MGYYDIDDILVDSTEVPCKFNYEIPGLGYLENNPGKPIRKNTKLSLPLWLARVLAIVGADSQEQEDMDPNAEEEDGGDAFVELLTPDMFSNKVINAIKTDPKSLDLHAINPYFLDMALKWIALYSDKDLGEIVYELLLERAQQINNYASSVSIDTEYGNKYRSALLDALRLQQNSANEDRSGPLASINGTSSLTTRSANNSGIGSSVGTSQATNLAASTRFLLKLDEFERQLYKDTHDSYRDTKKWVSK
;
A
#
# COMPACT_ATOMS: atom_id res chain seq x y z
N MET A 1 -10.48 6.98 -11.70
CA MET A 1 -10.23 8.43 -11.80
C MET A 1 -11.55 9.13 -12.00
N GLY A 2 -12.26 9.36 -10.89
CA GLY A 2 -13.55 10.04 -10.88
C GLY A 2 -13.39 11.49 -10.47
N TYR A 3 -14.22 12.40 -11.00
CA TYR A 3 -14.10 13.84 -10.72
C TYR A 3 -14.17 14.21 -9.22
N TYR A 4 -14.90 13.44 -8.41
CA TYR A 4 -15.06 13.64 -6.97
C TYR A 4 -14.17 12.72 -6.12
N ASP A 5 -13.24 12.01 -6.76
CA ASP A 5 -12.30 11.13 -6.08
C ASP A 5 -11.14 11.97 -5.52
N ILE A 6 -10.92 11.88 -4.21
CA ILE A 6 -9.93 12.71 -3.51
C ILE A 6 -8.52 12.30 -3.93
N ASP A 7 -8.28 10.99 -4.06
CA ASP A 7 -6.97 10.45 -4.42
C ASP A 7 -6.58 10.88 -5.84
N ASP A 8 -7.54 10.91 -6.77
CA ASP A 8 -7.33 11.38 -8.15
C ASP A 8 -6.90 12.85 -8.23
N ILE A 9 -7.48 13.72 -7.39
CA ILE A 9 -7.13 15.14 -7.28
C ILE A 9 -5.72 15.30 -6.67
N LEU A 10 -5.38 14.48 -5.68
CA LEU A 10 -4.07 14.49 -5.04
C LEU A 10 -2.97 14.02 -6.00
N VAL A 11 -3.25 13.00 -6.81
CA VAL A 11 -2.35 12.54 -7.88
C VAL A 11 -2.11 13.66 -8.90
N ASP A 12 -3.17 14.33 -9.35
CA ASP A 12 -3.08 15.42 -10.32
C ASP A 12 -2.31 16.65 -9.79
N SER A 13 -2.24 16.81 -8.47
CA SER A 13 -1.51 17.88 -7.79
C SER A 13 0.00 17.60 -7.66
N THR A 14 0.47 16.40 -8.02
CA THR A 14 1.89 16.05 -7.98
C THR A 14 2.69 16.85 -9.03
N GLU A 15 3.88 17.32 -8.63
CA GLU A 15 4.75 18.11 -9.50
C GLU A 15 5.51 17.22 -10.49
N VAL A 16 5.54 17.63 -11.75
CA VAL A 16 6.25 16.96 -12.84
C VAL A 16 7.25 17.94 -13.45
N PRO A 17 8.51 17.52 -13.69
CA PRO A 17 9.51 18.37 -14.35
C PRO A 17 9.11 18.62 -15.81
N CYS A 18 9.04 19.89 -16.19
CA CYS A 18 8.60 20.35 -17.50
C CYS A 18 9.63 21.34 -18.09
N LYS A 19 9.78 21.37 -19.41
CA LYS A 19 10.61 22.32 -20.16
C LYS A 19 9.72 23.14 -21.08
N PHE A 20 9.82 24.47 -21.02
CA PHE A 20 9.06 25.37 -21.89
C PHE A 20 9.76 25.51 -23.25
N ASN A 21 9.01 25.39 -24.35
CA ASN A 21 9.55 25.51 -25.71
C ASN A 21 9.54 26.96 -26.24
N TYR A 22 8.68 27.81 -25.67
CA TYR A 22 8.49 29.20 -26.09
C TYR A 22 8.74 30.18 -24.95
N GLU A 23 9.09 31.42 -25.29
CA GLU A 23 9.08 32.52 -24.33
C GLU A 23 7.64 33.01 -24.14
N ILE A 24 7.11 32.92 -22.92
CA ILE A 24 5.71 33.27 -22.64
C ILE A 24 5.65 34.49 -21.71
N PRO A 25 5.16 35.65 -22.19
CA PRO A 25 5.05 36.85 -21.37
C PRO A 25 3.97 36.71 -20.29
N GLY A 26 4.21 37.30 -19.11
CA GLY A 26 3.24 37.36 -18.01
C GLY A 26 3.15 36.10 -17.14
N LEU A 27 3.73 34.98 -17.55
CA LEU A 27 3.72 33.71 -16.80
C LEU A 27 4.85 33.57 -15.77
N GLY A 28 5.68 34.58 -15.55
CA GLY A 28 6.80 34.51 -14.59
C GLY A 28 6.41 34.17 -13.15
N TYR A 29 5.12 34.24 -12.78
CA TYR A 29 4.64 33.75 -11.49
C TYR A 29 4.90 32.25 -11.28
N LEU A 30 5.01 31.45 -12.35
CA LEU A 30 5.41 30.03 -12.27
C LEU A 30 6.88 29.86 -11.84
N GLU A 31 7.73 30.85 -12.11
CA GLU A 31 9.13 30.91 -11.64
C GLU A 31 9.27 31.65 -10.28
N ASN A 32 8.15 31.95 -9.60
CA ASN A 32 8.11 32.84 -8.44
C ASN A 32 8.58 34.29 -8.74
N ASN A 33 8.45 34.75 -10.00
CA ASN A 33 8.87 36.08 -10.46
C ASN A 33 7.74 36.79 -11.23
N PRO A 34 6.71 37.31 -10.55
CA PRO A 34 5.55 37.89 -11.19
C PRO A 34 5.93 39.06 -12.11
N GLY A 35 5.34 39.12 -13.31
CA GLY A 35 5.53 40.19 -14.28
C GLY A 35 6.67 39.98 -15.28
N LYS A 36 7.54 38.98 -15.08
CA LYS A 36 8.58 38.64 -16.07
C LYS A 36 8.09 37.56 -17.07
N PRO A 37 8.65 37.50 -18.28
CA PRO A 37 8.42 36.38 -19.20
C PRO A 37 9.17 35.13 -18.71
N ILE A 38 8.60 33.96 -18.95
CA ILE A 38 9.30 32.67 -18.87
C ILE A 38 10.16 32.55 -20.12
N ARG A 39 11.45 32.26 -19.99
CA ARG A 39 12.35 32.11 -21.14
C ARG A 39 12.15 30.77 -21.84
N LYS A 40 12.42 30.72 -23.16
CA LYS A 40 12.56 29.45 -23.90
C LYS A 40 13.57 28.54 -23.17
N ASN A 41 13.25 27.26 -23.08
CA ASN A 41 14.00 26.21 -22.42
C ASN A 41 14.13 26.31 -20.88
N THR A 42 13.37 27.19 -20.21
CA THR A 42 13.28 27.15 -18.74
C THR A 42 12.68 25.80 -18.30
N LYS A 43 13.34 25.14 -17.35
CA LYS A 43 12.81 23.94 -16.66
C LYS A 43 12.06 24.35 -15.40
N LEU A 44 10.80 23.96 -15.27
CA LEU A 44 9.96 24.22 -14.10
C LEU A 44 9.23 22.95 -13.67
N SER A 45 8.99 22.84 -12.36
CA SER A 45 8.12 21.82 -11.79
C SER A 45 6.68 22.32 -11.89
N LEU A 46 5.83 21.66 -12.67
CA LEU A 46 4.42 22.04 -12.79
C LEU A 46 3.54 20.89 -12.28
N PRO A 47 2.42 21.19 -11.61
CA PRO A 47 1.43 20.17 -11.29
C PRO A 47 0.92 19.44 -12.54
N LEU A 48 0.73 18.13 -12.44
CA LEU A 48 0.32 17.28 -13.56
C LEU A 48 -0.96 17.78 -14.25
N TRP A 49 -1.95 18.26 -13.50
CA TRP A 49 -3.20 18.77 -14.09
C TRP A 49 -2.97 19.91 -15.09
N LEU A 50 -1.97 20.76 -14.85
CA LEU A 50 -1.60 21.87 -15.74
C LEU A 50 -0.66 21.38 -16.86
N ALA A 51 0.38 20.62 -16.49
CA ALA A 51 1.37 20.10 -17.44
C ALA A 51 0.72 19.28 -18.56
N ARG A 52 -0.24 18.41 -18.21
CA ARG A 52 -1.01 17.59 -19.14
C ARG A 52 -1.74 18.42 -20.21
N VAL A 53 -2.33 19.55 -19.82
CA VAL A 53 -3.06 20.40 -20.78
C VAL A 53 -2.08 21.14 -21.69
N LEU A 54 -1.00 21.69 -21.12
CA LEU A 54 0.01 22.45 -21.89
C LEU A 54 0.80 21.59 -22.88
N ALA A 55 0.87 20.28 -22.67
CA ALA A 55 1.51 19.36 -23.59
C ALA A 55 0.62 18.91 -24.76
N ILE A 56 -0.70 18.97 -24.58
CA ILE A 56 -1.66 18.63 -25.63
C ILE A 56 -1.97 19.84 -26.49
N VAL A 57 -2.09 21.02 -25.87
CA VAL A 57 -2.34 22.27 -26.59
C VAL A 57 -1.03 22.70 -27.24
N GLY A 58 -0.93 22.49 -28.56
CA GLY A 58 0.11 23.06 -29.38
C GLY A 58 -0.24 24.45 -29.88
N ALA A 59 0.77 25.22 -30.26
CA ALA A 59 0.55 26.37 -31.11
C ALA A 59 0.18 25.82 -32.49
N ASP A 60 -1.06 26.03 -32.92
CA ASP A 60 -1.51 25.68 -34.26
C ASP A 60 -0.55 26.32 -35.27
N SER A 61 0.36 25.53 -35.84
CA SER A 61 1.27 25.92 -36.91
C SER A 61 0.47 26.14 -38.19
N GLN A 62 -0.35 27.19 -38.20
CA GLN A 62 -0.80 27.83 -39.42
C GLN A 62 0.36 28.71 -39.89
N GLU A 63 0.77 28.48 -41.14
CA GLU A 63 1.77 29.26 -41.91
C GLU A 63 3.24 28.82 -41.76
N GLN A 64 3.55 27.60 -42.23
CA GLN A 64 4.89 27.25 -42.70
C GLN A 64 4.85 26.98 -44.22
N GLU A 65 4.57 28.03 -44.98
CA GLU A 65 5.02 28.15 -46.37
C GLU A 65 6.37 28.88 -46.29
N ASP A 66 7.44 28.29 -46.84
CA ASP A 66 8.82 28.82 -46.93
C ASP A 66 9.80 28.46 -45.77
N MET A 67 10.18 27.19 -45.62
CA MET A 67 11.32 26.78 -44.77
C MET A 67 12.41 26.05 -45.58
N ASP A 68 13.65 26.55 -45.45
CA ASP A 68 14.90 26.06 -46.07
C ASP A 68 15.23 24.61 -45.63
N PRO A 69 15.50 23.67 -46.56
CA PRO A 69 15.85 22.28 -46.25
C PRO A 69 17.18 22.09 -45.49
N ASN A 70 17.95 23.15 -45.21
CA ASN A 70 19.21 23.07 -44.47
C ASN A 70 19.20 23.76 -43.09
N ALA A 71 18.04 24.21 -42.59
CA ALA A 71 17.95 24.66 -41.21
C ALA A 71 17.94 23.43 -40.29
N GLU A 72 18.97 23.32 -39.44
CA GLU A 72 19.04 22.33 -38.36
C GLU A 72 17.70 22.33 -37.61
N GLU A 73 17.07 21.16 -37.50
CA GLU A 73 15.80 20.96 -36.80
C GLU A 73 15.90 21.58 -35.40
N GLU A 74 15.39 22.81 -35.24
CA GLU A 74 15.27 23.43 -33.93
C GLU A 74 14.18 22.69 -33.17
N ASP A 75 14.64 21.66 -32.47
CA ASP A 75 14.07 20.90 -31.37
C ASP A 75 13.01 21.69 -30.59
N GLY A 76 11.77 21.64 -31.08
CA GLY A 76 10.66 22.48 -30.61
C GLY A 76 9.36 22.02 -31.24
N GLY A 77 9.01 20.75 -31.01
CA GLY A 77 7.71 20.21 -31.40
C GLY A 77 6.55 21.10 -30.92
N ASP A 78 5.46 21.11 -31.68
CA ASP A 78 4.35 22.09 -31.65
C ASP A 78 3.74 22.41 -30.25
N ALA A 79 4.06 21.65 -29.20
CA ALA A 79 3.57 21.83 -27.84
C ALA A 79 4.24 22.99 -27.07
N PHE A 80 3.47 23.68 -26.21
CA PHE A 80 4.01 24.74 -25.35
C PHE A 80 5.04 24.23 -24.33
N VAL A 81 4.80 23.01 -23.82
CA VAL A 81 5.58 22.39 -22.76
C VAL A 81 5.95 20.95 -23.12
N GLU A 82 7.23 20.66 -23.02
CA GLU A 82 7.78 19.30 -23.07
C GLU A 82 7.83 18.73 -21.65
N LEU A 83 7.11 17.63 -21.40
CA LEU A 83 7.18 16.92 -20.11
C LEU A 83 8.45 16.07 -20.08
N LEU A 84 9.27 16.30 -19.05
CA LEU A 84 10.45 15.49 -18.77
C LEU A 84 10.04 14.28 -17.93
N THR A 85 10.73 13.15 -18.10
CA THR A 85 10.45 11.94 -17.32
C THR A 85 10.65 12.18 -15.81
N PRO A 86 9.61 11.99 -14.98
CA PRO A 86 9.73 12.06 -13.53
C PRO A 86 10.77 11.08 -12.97
N ASP A 87 11.36 11.44 -11.84
CA ASP A 87 12.34 10.61 -11.13
C ASP A 87 11.75 9.27 -10.65
N MET A 88 10.46 9.23 -10.32
CA MET A 88 9.72 7.99 -10.00
C MET A 88 9.66 6.99 -11.15
N PHE A 89 9.76 7.45 -12.40
CA PHE A 89 9.85 6.59 -13.60
C PHE A 89 11.26 6.50 -14.15
N SER A 90 12.27 6.89 -13.36
CA SER A 90 13.66 6.72 -13.75
C SER A 90 13.99 5.23 -13.97
N ASN A 91 14.95 4.97 -14.88
CA ASN A 91 15.45 3.63 -15.15
C ASN A 91 15.92 2.89 -13.87
N LYS A 92 16.37 3.63 -12.85
CA LYS A 92 16.74 3.07 -11.55
C LYS A 92 15.54 2.42 -10.85
N VAL A 93 14.39 3.10 -10.83
CA VAL A 93 13.16 2.59 -10.20
C VAL A 93 12.59 1.44 -11.03
N ILE A 94 12.56 1.59 -12.36
CA ILE A 94 12.10 0.53 -13.27
C ILE A 94 12.90 -0.76 -13.07
N ASN A 95 14.23 -0.66 -12.99
CA ASN A 95 15.08 -1.83 -12.77
C ASN A 95 14.84 -2.45 -11.38
N ALA A 96 14.61 -1.63 -10.34
CA ALA A 96 14.26 -2.13 -9.02
C ALA A 96 12.93 -2.91 -9.02
N ILE A 97 11.91 -2.38 -9.72
CA ILE A 97 10.62 -3.07 -9.91
C ILE A 97 10.81 -4.42 -10.60
N LYS A 98 11.57 -4.46 -11.69
CA LYS A 98 11.85 -5.68 -12.45
C LYS A 98 12.61 -6.74 -11.62
N THR A 99 13.42 -6.34 -10.63
CA THR A 99 14.19 -7.28 -9.81
C THR A 99 13.37 -7.96 -8.71
N ASP A 100 12.62 -7.18 -7.92
CA ASP A 100 11.78 -7.73 -6.85
C ASP A 100 10.66 -6.72 -6.48
N PRO A 101 9.44 -6.89 -7.06
CA PRO A 101 8.32 -5.98 -6.80
C PRO A 101 7.78 -6.05 -5.36
N LYS A 102 8.02 -7.17 -4.64
CA LYS A 102 7.46 -7.40 -3.29
C LYS A 102 8.26 -6.69 -2.20
N SER A 103 9.57 -6.54 -2.39
CA SER A 103 10.42 -5.84 -1.42
C SER A 103 10.44 -4.32 -1.59
N LEU A 104 10.01 -3.81 -2.75
CA LEU A 104 9.99 -2.40 -3.08
C LEU A 104 9.05 -1.59 -2.17
N ASP A 105 9.54 -0.44 -1.70
CA ASP A 105 8.77 0.54 -0.95
C ASP A 105 8.20 1.59 -1.90
N LEU A 106 6.95 1.39 -2.32
CA LEU A 106 6.27 2.30 -3.26
C LEU A 106 5.93 3.62 -2.58
N HIS A 107 5.47 3.55 -1.32
CA HIS A 107 5.09 4.73 -0.54
C HIS A 107 6.25 5.71 -0.36
N ALA A 108 7.48 5.21 -0.21
CA ALA A 108 8.66 6.06 -0.12
C ALA A 108 9.05 6.76 -1.44
N ILE A 109 8.67 6.19 -2.59
CA ILE A 109 8.92 6.80 -3.91
C ILE A 109 7.84 7.84 -4.20
N ASN A 110 6.58 7.42 -4.19
CA ASN A 110 5.41 8.28 -4.29
C ASN A 110 4.24 7.58 -3.60
N PRO A 111 3.54 8.22 -2.66
CA PRO A 111 2.34 7.66 -2.04
C PRO A 111 1.26 7.22 -3.03
N TYR A 112 1.19 7.83 -4.22
CA TYR A 112 0.22 7.59 -5.29
C TYR A 112 0.87 7.08 -6.59
N PHE A 113 1.81 6.14 -6.48
CA PHE A 113 2.62 5.65 -7.60
C PHE A 113 1.81 5.00 -8.73
N LEU A 114 0.87 4.11 -8.41
CA LEU A 114 0.08 3.35 -9.39
C LEU A 114 -0.87 4.25 -10.19
N ASP A 115 -1.56 5.15 -9.51
CA ASP A 115 -2.48 6.09 -10.15
C ASP A 115 -1.73 7.10 -11.02
N MET A 116 -0.56 7.55 -10.56
CA MET A 116 0.35 8.38 -11.35
C MET A 116 0.84 7.62 -12.59
N ALA A 117 1.24 6.36 -12.43
CA ALA A 117 1.68 5.52 -13.55
C ALA A 117 0.58 5.32 -14.59
N LEU A 118 -0.66 5.09 -14.17
CA LEU A 118 -1.80 4.97 -15.09
C LEU A 118 -2.02 6.25 -15.91
N LYS A 119 -1.95 7.42 -15.28
CA LYS A 119 -2.06 8.71 -15.99
C LYS A 119 -0.89 8.93 -16.95
N TRP A 120 0.32 8.54 -16.55
CA TRP A 120 1.52 8.66 -17.37
C TRP A 120 1.46 7.75 -18.61
N ILE A 121 1.09 6.48 -18.41
CA ILE A 121 0.87 5.51 -19.49
C ILE A 121 -0.20 6.02 -20.44
N ALA A 122 -1.30 6.61 -19.94
CA ALA A 122 -2.35 7.18 -20.77
C ALA A 122 -1.88 8.41 -21.58
N LEU A 123 -0.99 9.25 -21.01
CA LEU A 123 -0.48 10.44 -21.67
C LEU A 123 0.47 10.11 -22.84
N TYR A 124 1.39 9.17 -22.63
CA TYR A 124 2.41 8.80 -23.63
C TYR A 124 2.08 7.55 -24.45
N SER A 125 1.01 6.83 -24.11
CA SER A 125 0.71 5.51 -24.67
C SER A 125 1.89 4.53 -24.54
N ASP A 126 2.66 4.63 -23.46
CA ASP A 126 3.84 3.80 -23.19
C ASP A 126 3.43 2.38 -22.76
N LYS A 127 3.63 1.42 -23.68
CA LYS A 127 3.28 0.02 -23.46
C LYS A 127 4.27 -0.69 -22.53
N ASP A 128 5.55 -0.34 -22.60
CA ASP A 128 6.61 -1.00 -21.85
C ASP A 128 6.44 -0.72 -20.36
N LEU A 129 6.16 0.54 -19.99
CA LEU A 129 5.83 0.91 -18.62
C LEU A 129 4.55 0.22 -18.14
N GLY A 130 3.56 0.08 -19.02
CA GLY A 130 2.31 -0.62 -18.73
C GLY A 130 2.50 -2.09 -18.35
N GLU A 131 3.35 -2.82 -19.09
CA GLU A 131 3.67 -4.22 -18.78
C GLU A 131 4.38 -4.35 -17.41
N ILE A 132 5.33 -3.46 -17.12
CA ILE A 132 6.08 -3.46 -15.85
C ILE A 132 5.16 -3.17 -14.66
N VAL A 133 4.28 -2.18 -14.78
CA VAL A 133 3.32 -1.81 -13.72
C VAL A 133 2.29 -2.91 -13.51
N TYR A 134 1.88 -3.60 -14.57
CA TYR A 134 1.00 -4.76 -14.48
C TYR A 134 1.64 -5.91 -13.69
N GLU A 135 2.88 -6.28 -14.01
CA GLU A 135 3.63 -7.32 -13.29
C GLU A 135 3.83 -6.95 -11.81
N LEU A 136 4.19 -5.69 -11.52
CA LEU A 136 4.31 -5.14 -10.18
C LEU A 136 3.01 -5.32 -9.38
N LEU A 137 1.88 -4.92 -9.96
CA LEU A 137 0.58 -4.99 -9.31
C LEU A 137 0.16 -6.44 -9.04
N LEU A 138 0.38 -7.34 -10.00
CA LEU A 138 0.00 -8.76 -9.87
C LEU A 138 0.75 -9.45 -8.72
N GLU A 139 2.08 -9.30 -8.67
CA GLU A 139 2.92 -9.91 -7.63
C GLU A 139 2.60 -9.36 -6.23
N ARG A 140 2.31 -8.05 -6.13
CA ARG A 140 1.94 -7.42 -4.87
C ARG A 140 0.52 -7.75 -4.44
N ALA A 141 -0.43 -7.87 -5.37
CA ALA A 141 -1.80 -8.29 -5.08
C ALA A 141 -1.86 -9.68 -4.44
N GLN A 142 -1.04 -10.63 -4.90
CA GLN A 142 -0.92 -11.94 -4.25
C GLN A 142 -0.44 -11.82 -2.79
N GLN A 143 0.53 -10.93 -2.54
CA GLN A 143 1.07 -10.70 -1.21
C GLN A 143 0.06 -10.00 -0.29
N ILE A 144 -0.67 -9.00 -0.81
CA ILE A 144 -1.79 -8.34 -0.13
C ILE A 144 -2.84 -9.37 0.27
N ASN A 145 -3.23 -10.27 -0.64
CA ASN A 145 -4.20 -11.32 -0.36
C ASN A 145 -3.73 -12.27 0.75
N ASN A 146 -2.45 -12.67 0.74
CA ASN A 146 -1.86 -13.51 1.78
C ASN A 146 -2.00 -12.84 3.17
N TYR A 147 -1.66 -11.55 3.29
CA TYR A 147 -1.78 -10.81 4.56
C TYR A 147 -3.22 -10.45 4.93
N ALA A 148 -4.11 -10.25 3.96
CA ALA A 148 -5.51 -9.94 4.24
C ALA A 148 -6.25 -11.16 4.82
N SER A 149 -5.92 -12.37 4.36
CA SER A 149 -6.57 -13.61 4.81
C SER A 149 -6.26 -13.98 6.28
N SER A 150 -5.14 -13.52 6.84
CA SER A 150 -4.64 -13.92 8.17
C SER A 150 -5.38 -13.29 9.37
N VAL A 151 -6.64 -12.86 9.19
CA VAL A 151 -7.48 -12.27 10.25
C VAL A 151 -7.61 -13.23 11.45
N SER A 152 -7.15 -12.79 12.62
CA SER A 152 -7.42 -13.41 13.92
C SER A 152 -8.80 -12.97 14.44
N ILE A 153 -9.71 -13.91 14.70
CA ILE A 153 -10.97 -13.62 15.39
C ILE A 153 -10.73 -13.81 16.87
N ASP A 154 -10.69 -12.73 17.64
CA ASP A 154 -10.78 -12.81 19.09
C ASP A 154 -12.20 -13.26 19.42
N THR A 155 -12.38 -14.56 19.64
CA THR A 155 -13.66 -15.16 20.03
C THR A 155 -13.91 -14.87 21.52
N GLU A 156 -13.87 -13.60 21.92
CA GLU A 156 -13.98 -13.20 23.32
C GLU A 156 -15.38 -13.54 23.87
N TYR A 157 -16.41 -13.42 23.03
CA TYR A 157 -17.78 -13.80 23.39
C TYR A 157 -17.96 -15.31 23.54
N GLY A 158 -17.46 -16.13 22.61
CA GLY A 158 -17.59 -17.60 22.68
C GLY A 158 -16.77 -18.21 23.82
N ASN A 159 -15.58 -17.67 24.11
CA ASN A 159 -14.73 -18.16 25.18
C ASN A 159 -15.32 -17.89 26.57
N LYS A 160 -16.00 -16.74 26.77
CA LYS A 160 -16.63 -16.41 28.05
C LYS A 160 -17.76 -17.37 28.43
N TYR A 161 -18.60 -17.76 27.47
CA TYR A 161 -19.65 -18.76 27.70
C TYR A 161 -19.08 -20.16 27.80
N ARG A 162 -18.06 -20.50 26.99
CA ARG A 162 -17.41 -21.80 27.03
C ARG A 162 -16.68 -22.04 28.36
N SER A 163 -15.96 -21.06 28.90
CA SER A 163 -15.31 -21.19 30.21
C SER A 163 -16.34 -21.32 31.33
N ALA A 164 -17.39 -20.49 31.32
CA ALA A 164 -18.48 -20.58 32.29
C ALA A 164 -19.21 -21.93 32.25
N LEU A 165 -19.45 -22.48 31.06
CA LEU A 165 -20.09 -23.79 30.87
C LEU A 165 -19.16 -24.92 31.33
N LEU A 166 -17.86 -24.85 31.01
CA LEU A 166 -16.87 -25.82 31.49
C LEU A 166 -16.73 -25.81 33.01
N ASP A 167 -16.77 -24.64 33.64
CA ASP A 167 -16.72 -24.51 35.10
C ASP A 167 -18.01 -25.04 35.75
N ALA A 168 -19.17 -24.79 35.15
CA ALA A 168 -20.45 -25.37 35.61
C ALA A 168 -20.46 -26.91 35.52
N LEU A 169 -19.93 -27.48 34.43
CA LEU A 169 -19.77 -28.93 34.27
C LEU A 169 -18.83 -29.54 35.33
N ARG A 170 -17.72 -28.86 35.63
CA ARG A 170 -16.77 -29.29 36.68
C ARG A 170 -17.41 -29.29 38.07
N LEU A 171 -18.20 -28.26 38.38
CA LEU A 171 -18.96 -28.18 39.64
C LEU A 171 -19.94 -29.35 39.80
N GLN A 172 -20.63 -29.73 38.72
CA GLN A 172 -21.58 -30.84 38.73
C GLN A 172 -20.90 -32.22 38.91
N GLN A 173 -19.69 -32.40 38.39
CA GLN A 173 -18.92 -33.62 38.60
C GLN A 173 -18.38 -33.75 40.03
N ASN A 174 -17.98 -32.63 40.65
CA ASN A 174 -17.50 -32.64 42.03
C ASN A 174 -18.64 -32.92 43.02
N SER A 175 -19.83 -32.34 42.82
CA SER A 175 -20.98 -32.61 43.70
C SER A 175 -21.48 -34.06 43.58
N ALA A 176 -21.38 -34.68 42.40
CA ALA A 176 -21.79 -36.08 42.21
C ALA A 176 -20.85 -37.09 42.90
N ASN A 177 -19.62 -36.70 43.23
CA ASN A 177 -18.66 -37.56 43.95
C ASN A 177 -18.74 -37.41 45.47
N GLU A 178 -19.32 -36.34 46.00
CA GLU A 178 -19.47 -36.14 47.45
C GLU A 178 -20.58 -37.04 48.04
N ASP A 179 -21.65 -37.32 47.31
CA ASP A 179 -22.77 -38.15 47.80
C ASP A 179 -22.49 -39.68 47.81
N ARG A 180 -21.31 -40.13 47.39
CA ARG A 180 -20.89 -41.55 47.47
C ARG A 180 -19.93 -41.88 48.61
N SER A 181 -19.69 -40.93 49.52
CA SER A 181 -18.72 -41.11 50.62
C SER A 181 -19.39 -40.83 51.97
N GLY A 182 -20.08 -41.83 52.52
CA GLY A 182 -20.53 -41.81 53.92
C GLY A 182 -19.34 -41.69 54.90
N PRO A 183 -19.52 -41.09 56.08
CA PRO A 183 -18.42 -40.66 56.93
C PRO A 183 -17.86 -41.86 57.70
N LEU A 184 -16.64 -42.28 57.37
CA LEU A 184 -15.83 -43.11 58.25
C LEU A 184 -14.55 -42.38 58.63
N ALA A 185 -14.60 -41.86 59.86
CA ALA A 185 -13.54 -41.88 60.86
C ALA A 185 -12.09 -41.58 60.41
N SER A 186 -11.61 -40.42 60.88
CA SER A 186 -10.39 -40.27 61.70
C SER A 186 -9.39 -41.44 61.63
N ILE A 187 -8.21 -41.18 61.06
CA ILE A 187 -6.92 -41.57 61.65
C ILE A 187 -5.85 -40.60 61.13
N ASN A 188 -5.21 -39.94 62.08
CA ASN A 188 -3.97 -39.18 61.88
C ASN A 188 -2.87 -40.12 61.40
N GLY A 189 -2.21 -39.76 60.29
CA GLY A 189 -1.06 -40.47 59.74
C GLY A 189 -0.09 -39.48 59.13
N THR A 190 0.79 -38.94 59.97
CA THR A 190 1.96 -38.16 59.58
C THR A 190 2.93 -39.04 58.80
N SER A 191 3.14 -38.75 57.51
CA SER A 191 4.37 -39.14 56.81
C SER A 191 4.48 -38.43 55.46
N SER A 192 5.45 -37.50 55.42
CA SER A 192 6.39 -37.23 54.32
C SER A 192 6.03 -37.71 52.92
N LEU A 193 6.10 -36.81 51.92
CA LEU A 193 6.94 -36.97 50.73
C LEU A 193 6.78 -35.75 49.79
N THR A 194 7.89 -35.03 49.67
CA THR A 194 8.39 -34.40 48.44
C THR A 194 7.59 -33.24 47.83
N THR A 195 8.03 -32.03 48.20
CA THR A 195 8.08 -30.89 47.29
C THR A 195 8.87 -31.28 46.04
N ARG A 196 8.19 -31.47 44.91
CA ARG A 196 8.86 -31.51 43.59
C ARG A 196 8.30 -30.39 42.73
N SER A 197 9.08 -29.31 42.74
CA SER A 197 9.08 -28.24 41.75
C SER A 197 8.99 -28.84 40.35
N ALA A 198 7.88 -28.60 39.66
CA ALA A 198 7.75 -28.87 38.24
C ALA A 198 8.30 -27.66 37.47
N ASN A 199 9.61 -27.66 37.26
CA ASN A 199 10.22 -26.99 36.11
C ASN A 199 9.67 -27.70 34.85
N ASN A 200 8.58 -27.17 34.28
CA ASN A 200 8.23 -27.43 32.89
C ASN A 200 8.50 -26.17 32.06
N SER A 201 9.78 -25.82 31.99
CA SER A 201 10.34 -24.87 31.03
C SER A 201 10.97 -25.69 29.91
N GLY A 202 10.23 -25.90 28.83
CA GLY A 202 10.74 -26.57 27.63
C GLY A 202 9.64 -27.32 26.92
N ILE A 203 9.46 -27.04 25.63
CA ILE A 203 8.49 -27.67 24.71
C ILE A 203 7.09 -27.01 24.79
N GLY A 204 7.00 -25.79 24.24
CA GLY A 204 5.71 -25.09 24.04
C GLY A 204 5.79 -23.71 23.36
N SER A 205 6.98 -23.12 23.17
CA SER A 205 7.13 -21.72 22.73
C SER A 205 7.34 -21.50 21.22
N SER A 206 7.48 -22.53 20.38
CA SER A 206 7.75 -22.32 18.94
C SER A 206 6.58 -21.74 18.16
N VAL A 207 5.34 -21.96 18.61
CA VAL A 207 4.13 -21.43 17.93
C VAL A 207 4.02 -19.92 18.11
N GLY A 208 4.40 -19.40 19.29
CA GLY A 208 4.35 -17.95 19.58
C GLY A 208 5.41 -17.15 18.83
N THR A 209 6.62 -17.69 18.66
CA THR A 209 7.69 -17.00 17.92
C THR A 209 7.35 -16.86 16.43
N SER A 210 6.83 -17.92 15.80
CA SER A 210 6.45 -17.89 14.38
C SER A 210 5.27 -16.95 14.10
N GLN A 211 4.32 -16.82 15.03
CA GLN A 211 3.20 -15.90 14.87
C GLN A 211 3.66 -14.44 14.97
N ALA A 212 4.56 -14.13 15.91
CA ALA A 212 5.12 -12.79 16.07
C ALA A 212 5.96 -12.36 14.85
N THR A 213 6.75 -13.27 14.26
CA THR A 213 7.55 -12.97 13.05
C THR A 213 6.66 -12.67 11.84
N ASN A 214 5.55 -13.40 11.69
CA ASN A 214 4.59 -13.17 10.60
C ASN A 214 3.84 -11.85 10.78
N LEU A 215 3.46 -11.50 12.01
CA LEU A 215 2.81 -10.21 12.29
C LEU A 215 3.76 -9.03 12.01
N ALA A 216 5.02 -9.14 12.44
CA ALA A 216 6.04 -8.13 12.14
C ALA A 216 6.33 -7.99 10.64
N ALA A 217 6.35 -9.10 9.91
CA ALA A 217 6.51 -9.09 8.45
C ALA A 217 5.33 -8.43 7.75
N SER A 218 4.10 -8.72 8.19
CA SER A 218 2.88 -8.06 7.71
C SER A 218 2.95 -6.55 7.93
N THR A 219 3.20 -6.08 9.15
CA THR A 219 3.30 -4.64 9.44
C THR A 219 4.36 -3.94 8.59
N ARG A 220 5.54 -4.56 8.39
CA ARG A 220 6.59 -3.99 7.53
C ARG A 220 6.18 -3.86 6.07
N PHE A 221 5.43 -4.83 5.56
CA PHE A 221 4.91 -4.78 4.19
C PHE A 221 3.82 -3.72 4.05
N LEU A 222 2.91 -3.62 5.02
CA LEU A 222 1.81 -2.65 4.98
C LEU A 222 2.29 -1.19 4.95
N LEU A 223 3.44 -0.87 5.56
CA LEU A 223 4.03 0.48 5.51
C LEU A 223 4.56 0.86 4.13
N LYS A 224 4.86 -0.13 3.28
CA LYS A 224 5.42 0.02 1.93
C LYS A 224 4.37 0.15 0.83
N LEU A 225 3.08 0.06 1.19
CA LEU A 225 1.97 0.08 0.26
C LEU A 225 1.67 1.50 -0.19
N ASP A 226 1.38 1.64 -1.49
CA ASP A 226 0.73 2.80 -2.11
C ASP A 226 -0.69 3.01 -1.52
N GLU A 227 -1.23 4.22 -1.56
CA GLU A 227 -2.59 4.52 -1.09
C GLU A 227 -3.66 3.66 -1.79
N PHE A 228 -3.54 3.42 -3.10
CA PHE A 228 -4.43 2.49 -3.81
C PHE A 228 -4.38 1.07 -3.20
N GLU A 229 -3.16 0.57 -2.95
CA GLU A 229 -2.95 -0.75 -2.36
C GLU A 229 -3.42 -0.83 -0.91
N ARG A 230 -3.31 0.26 -0.14
CA ARG A 230 -3.84 0.35 1.22
C ARG A 230 -5.35 0.25 1.25
N GLN A 231 -6.03 0.95 0.33
CA GLN A 231 -7.48 0.88 0.21
C GLN A 231 -7.91 -0.54 -0.20
N LEU A 232 -7.23 -1.16 -1.17
CA LEU A 232 -7.46 -2.54 -1.57
C LEU A 232 -7.25 -3.54 -0.42
N TYR A 233 -6.17 -3.38 0.36
CA TYR A 233 -5.90 -4.21 1.53
C TYR A 233 -7.01 -4.08 2.58
N LYS A 234 -7.43 -2.85 2.89
CA LYS A 234 -8.48 -2.57 3.87
C LYS A 234 -9.80 -3.23 3.50
N ASP A 235 -10.24 -3.06 2.26
CA ASP A 235 -11.50 -3.64 1.78
C ASP A 235 -11.46 -5.18 1.78
N THR A 236 -10.32 -5.75 1.37
CA THR A 236 -10.10 -7.21 1.38
C THR A 236 -10.05 -7.76 2.81
N HIS A 237 -9.34 -7.08 3.71
CA HIS A 237 -9.22 -7.47 5.12
C HIS A 237 -10.56 -7.39 5.86
N ASP A 238 -11.31 -6.31 5.66
CA ASP A 238 -12.65 -6.13 6.23
C ASP A 238 -13.62 -7.20 5.71
N SER A 239 -13.57 -7.53 4.41
CA SER A 239 -14.36 -8.62 3.82
C SER A 239 -14.07 -9.98 4.46
N TYR A 240 -12.79 -10.35 4.61
CA TYR A 240 -12.40 -11.58 5.29
C TYR A 240 -12.85 -11.60 6.75
N ARG A 241 -12.66 -10.48 7.46
CA ARG A 241 -13.06 -10.34 8.87
C ARG A 241 -14.55 -10.49 9.05
N ASP A 242 -15.35 -9.84 8.22
CA ASP A 242 -16.80 -9.81 8.37
C ASP A 242 -17.41 -11.15 7.97
N THR A 243 -16.87 -11.82 6.94
CA THR A 243 -17.22 -13.21 6.59
C THR A 243 -16.90 -14.15 7.75
N LYS A 244 -15.70 -14.05 8.33
CA LYS A 244 -15.27 -14.84 9.49
C LYS A 244 -16.18 -14.63 10.71
N LYS A 245 -16.54 -13.38 11.01
CA LYS A 245 -17.50 -13.03 12.07
C LYS A 245 -18.89 -13.61 11.80
N TRP A 246 -19.37 -13.52 10.56
CA TRP A 246 -20.66 -14.07 10.15
C TRP A 246 -20.70 -15.59 10.26
N VAL A 247 -19.66 -16.29 9.82
CA VAL A 247 -19.54 -17.76 9.95
C VAL A 247 -19.46 -18.22 11.41
N SER A 248 -18.94 -17.38 12.32
CA SER A 248 -18.83 -17.71 13.75
C SER A 248 -20.09 -17.49 14.58
N LYS A 249 -21.11 -16.80 14.04
CA LYS A 249 -22.40 -16.58 14.68
C LYS A 249 -23.33 -17.77 14.47
#